data_AF-A0A662LDB9-F1
#
_entry.id   AF-A0A662LDB9-F1
#
_cell.length_a   1.000
_cell.length_b   1.000
_cell.length_c   1.000
_cell.angle_alpha   90.00
_cell.angle_beta   90.00
_cell.angle_gamma   90.00
#
_symmetry.space_group_name_H-M   'P 1'
#
loop_
_entity.id
_entity.type
_entity.pdbx_description
1 polymer ?
#
loop_
_entity_poly.entity_id
_entity_poly.type
_entity_poly.pdbx_seq_one_letter_code
_entity_poly.pdbx_strand_id
1 'polypeptide(L)'
;MRENLPKNAVVVARWDYGSQINVLARRSTVIDEDHYLPYWIYLTYRHVFCAQSEREALEFLKTRNATHLILTKEDLKSAQVASVLGSNENFDRAFRLIPLELKGNMDKKGLLSLIPIFPTVQSKVKIRRVDMIFRKGRFFKPKELENVYLIEGNRRYPVKYTWIDGKERVNLSPEAKGAVILFRSRTRFWRGFLTSDHGYNSLLIQLLLKKETAHFKLIYDNNGIYIWRVEYPKGIAQKKEYMVRHFPEGKLKESWMLGRIR
;
A
#
# COMPACT_ATOMS: atom_id res chain seq x y z
N MET A 1 -18.75 -11.50 9.23
CA MET A 1 -19.45 -10.44 8.46
C MET A 1 -20.96 -10.62 8.42
N ARG A 2 -21.47 -11.78 7.98
CA ARG A 2 -22.91 -12.07 7.86
C ARG A 2 -23.76 -11.68 9.08
N GLU A 3 -23.26 -11.95 10.28
CA GLU A 3 -23.96 -11.71 11.55
C GLU A 3 -23.67 -10.33 12.15
N ASN A 4 -22.50 -9.74 11.86
CA ASN A 4 -22.00 -8.58 12.59
C ASN A 4 -22.01 -7.26 11.80
N LEU A 5 -22.15 -7.31 10.46
CA LEU A 5 -22.26 -6.09 9.65
C LEU A 5 -23.74 -5.72 9.46
N PRO A 6 -24.09 -4.43 9.31
CA PRO A 6 -25.43 -4.01 8.91
C PRO A 6 -25.88 -4.71 7.61
N LYS A 7 -27.18 -5.01 7.47
CA LYS A 7 -27.72 -5.69 6.28
C LYS A 7 -27.48 -4.89 4.98
N ASN A 8 -27.49 -3.56 5.08
CA ASN A 8 -27.21 -2.63 3.99
C ASN A 8 -25.72 -2.28 3.85
N ALA A 9 -24.81 -3.03 4.49
CA ALA A 9 -23.38 -2.76 4.35
C ALA A 9 -22.92 -3.04 2.91
N VAL A 10 -22.21 -2.07 2.34
CA VAL A 10 -21.57 -2.15 1.03
C VAL A 10 -20.07 -2.27 1.25
N VAL A 11 -19.48 -3.33 0.72
CA VAL A 11 -18.11 -3.73 0.99
C VAL A 11 -17.25 -3.51 -0.25
N VAL A 12 -16.11 -2.85 -0.07
CA VAL A 12 -15.03 -2.84 -1.06
C VAL A 12 -14.03 -3.91 -0.69
N ALA A 13 -13.66 -4.72 -1.67
CA ALA A 13 -12.58 -5.68 -1.59
C ALA A 13 -11.92 -5.75 -2.97
N ARG A 14 -10.88 -6.57 -3.13
CA ARG A 14 -10.45 -6.94 -4.49
C ARG A 14 -11.59 -7.66 -5.20
N TRP A 15 -11.61 -7.51 -6.53
CA TRP A 15 -12.68 -7.99 -7.37
C TRP A 15 -12.91 -9.51 -7.26
N ASP A 16 -11.84 -10.29 -7.07
CA ASP A 16 -11.84 -11.75 -6.92
C ASP A 16 -12.41 -12.25 -5.58
N TYR A 17 -12.71 -11.35 -4.64
CA TYR A 17 -13.41 -11.69 -3.39
C TYR A 17 -14.90 -11.34 -3.42
N GLY A 18 -15.36 -10.64 -4.45
CA GLY A 18 -16.69 -10.04 -4.45
C GLY A 18 -17.82 -11.07 -4.41
N SER A 19 -17.74 -12.11 -5.24
CA SER A 19 -18.71 -13.21 -5.32
C SER A 19 -18.83 -13.95 -3.97
N GLN A 20 -17.68 -14.28 -3.36
CA GLN A 20 -17.62 -14.94 -2.05
C GLN A 20 -18.24 -14.08 -0.95
N ILE A 21 -17.99 -12.78 -0.94
CA ILE A 21 -18.60 -11.85 0.02
C ILE A 21 -20.12 -11.80 -0.18
N ASN A 22 -20.57 -11.70 -1.42
CA ASN A 22 -22.00 -11.68 -1.75
C ASN A 22 -22.70 -12.96 -1.27
N VAL A 23 -22.18 -14.13 -1.65
CA VAL A 23 -22.79 -15.43 -1.34
C VAL A 23 -22.69 -15.77 0.15
N LEU A 24 -21.50 -15.69 0.74
CA LEU A 24 -21.24 -16.17 2.10
C LEU A 24 -21.63 -15.14 3.16
N ALA A 25 -21.30 -13.87 2.93
CA ALA A 25 -21.60 -12.81 3.88
C ALA A 25 -22.96 -12.14 3.65
N ARG A 26 -23.61 -12.36 2.49
CA ARG A 26 -24.87 -11.72 2.10
C ARG A 26 -24.78 -10.20 2.19
N ARG A 27 -23.71 -9.63 1.64
CA ARG A 27 -23.46 -8.17 1.61
C ARG A 27 -23.13 -7.73 0.20
N SER A 28 -23.59 -6.53 -0.14
CA SER A 28 -23.32 -5.92 -1.44
C SER A 28 -21.84 -5.56 -1.57
N THR A 29 -21.31 -5.69 -2.78
CA THR A 29 -19.94 -5.38 -3.14
C THR A 29 -19.89 -4.27 -4.18
N VAL A 30 -18.84 -3.43 -4.16
CA VAL A 30 -18.67 -2.38 -5.18
C VAL A 30 -18.20 -2.96 -6.50
N ILE A 31 -17.36 -3.99 -6.45
CA ILE A 31 -16.90 -4.77 -7.59
C ILE A 31 -16.92 -6.25 -7.21
N ASP A 32 -17.27 -7.10 -8.17
CA ASP A 32 -17.25 -8.57 -8.05
C ASP A 32 -17.06 -9.22 -9.42
N GLU A 33 -16.92 -10.55 -9.42
CA GLU A 33 -16.67 -11.37 -10.61
C GLU A 33 -17.91 -11.50 -11.51
N ASP A 34 -19.11 -11.48 -10.92
CA ASP A 34 -20.39 -11.66 -11.64
C ASP A 34 -20.81 -10.37 -12.36
N HIS A 35 -20.45 -9.22 -11.81
CA HIS A 35 -20.71 -7.89 -12.33
C HIS A 35 -19.40 -7.27 -12.83
N TYR A 36 -18.77 -7.95 -13.79
CA TYR A 36 -17.52 -7.55 -14.41
C TYR A 36 -17.63 -6.19 -15.12
N LEU A 37 -17.34 -5.12 -14.38
CA LEU A 37 -17.26 -3.75 -14.85
C LEU A 37 -15.79 -3.29 -14.81
N PRO A 38 -15.02 -3.49 -15.91
CA PRO A 38 -13.59 -3.20 -15.98
C PRO A 38 -13.18 -1.82 -15.46
N TYR A 39 -13.96 -0.79 -15.79
CA TYR A 39 -13.62 0.57 -15.37
C TYR A 39 -13.84 0.79 -13.88
N TRP A 40 -14.82 0.12 -13.26
CA TRP A 40 -15.01 0.17 -11.81
C TRP A 40 -13.89 -0.55 -11.08
N ILE A 41 -13.40 -1.66 -11.64
CA ILE A 41 -12.21 -2.36 -11.14
C ILE A 41 -11.00 -1.42 -11.18
N TYR A 42 -10.73 -0.80 -12.34
CA TYR A 42 -9.68 0.22 -12.49
C TYR A 42 -9.81 1.35 -11.45
N LEU A 43 -10.98 1.99 -11.33
CA LEU A 43 -11.20 3.10 -10.41
C LEU A 43 -11.02 2.66 -8.95
N THR A 44 -11.40 1.42 -8.60
CA THR A 44 -11.21 0.87 -7.27
C THR A 44 -9.72 0.68 -6.97
N TYR A 45 -8.95 0.09 -7.89
CA TYR A 45 -7.51 -0.03 -7.73
C TYR A 45 -6.81 1.33 -7.65
N ARG A 46 -7.22 2.29 -8.48
CA ARG A 46 -6.65 3.64 -8.52
C ARG A 46 -6.95 4.45 -7.26
N HIS A 47 -8.23 4.56 -6.92
CA HIS A 47 -8.71 5.50 -5.90
C HIS A 47 -8.92 4.86 -4.54
N VAL A 48 -8.86 3.53 -4.40
CA VAL A 48 -8.88 2.88 -3.08
C VAL A 48 -7.52 2.28 -2.79
N PHE A 49 -7.09 1.26 -3.51
CA PHE A 49 -5.84 0.55 -3.19
C PHE A 49 -4.61 1.46 -3.35
N CYS A 50 -4.56 2.25 -4.42
CA CYS A 50 -3.44 3.10 -4.78
C CYS A 50 -3.70 4.60 -4.54
N ALA A 51 -4.76 4.92 -3.78
CA ALA A 51 -5.08 6.30 -3.45
C ALA A 51 -3.89 6.96 -2.77
N GLN A 52 -3.54 8.18 -3.17
CA GLN A 52 -2.39 8.91 -2.62
C GLN A 52 -2.76 9.77 -1.42
N SER A 53 -4.03 9.74 -1.01
CA SER A 53 -4.54 10.38 0.19
C SER A 53 -5.81 9.67 0.67
N GLU A 54 -6.12 9.75 1.96
CA GLU A 54 -7.40 9.27 2.48
C GLU A 54 -8.58 10.00 1.81
N ARG A 55 -8.45 11.30 1.54
CA ARG A 55 -9.52 12.08 0.90
C ARG A 55 -9.88 11.53 -0.48
N GLU A 56 -8.90 11.22 -1.32
CA GLU A 56 -9.12 10.62 -2.64
C GLU A 56 -9.95 9.33 -2.53
N ALA A 57 -9.58 8.46 -1.57
CA ALA A 57 -10.31 7.23 -1.31
C ALA A 57 -11.71 7.47 -0.80
N LEU A 58 -11.89 8.36 0.17
CA LEU A 58 -13.20 8.66 0.75
C LEU A 58 -14.16 9.24 -0.28
N GLU A 59 -13.69 10.08 -1.22
CA GLU A 59 -14.54 10.61 -2.30
C GLU A 59 -15.03 9.48 -3.22
N PHE A 60 -14.17 8.52 -3.58
CA PHE A 60 -14.58 7.34 -4.35
C PHE A 60 -15.53 6.44 -3.56
N LEU A 61 -15.15 6.05 -2.35
CA LEU A 61 -15.92 5.18 -1.47
C LEU A 61 -17.31 5.76 -1.18
N LYS A 62 -17.40 7.08 -0.92
CA LYS A 62 -18.67 7.76 -0.67
C LYS A 62 -19.57 7.78 -1.89
N THR A 63 -18.99 7.95 -3.07
CA THR A 63 -19.74 7.87 -4.34
C THR A 63 -20.34 6.48 -4.55
N ARG A 64 -19.67 5.45 -4.03
CA ARG A 64 -20.12 4.05 -4.08
C ARG A 64 -20.97 3.60 -2.90
N ASN A 65 -21.32 4.52 -1.99
CA ASN A 65 -21.99 4.21 -0.73
C ASN A 65 -21.28 3.11 0.08
N ALA A 66 -19.96 2.95 -0.09
CA ALA A 66 -19.18 1.94 0.61
C ALA A 66 -19.20 2.22 2.11
N THR A 67 -19.37 1.20 2.93
CA THR A 67 -19.33 1.33 4.40
C THR A 67 -18.15 0.58 5.01
N HIS A 68 -17.62 -0.40 4.28
CA HIS A 68 -16.50 -1.23 4.74
C HIS A 68 -15.49 -1.45 3.62
N LEU A 69 -14.23 -1.62 4.01
CA LEU A 69 -13.12 -2.01 3.15
C LEU A 69 -12.47 -3.27 3.73
N ILE A 70 -12.28 -4.29 2.90
CA ILE A 70 -11.54 -5.49 3.24
C ILE A 70 -10.20 -5.43 2.52
N LEU A 71 -9.14 -5.63 3.31
CA LEU A 71 -7.80 -5.85 2.80
C LEU A 71 -7.24 -7.15 3.36
N THR A 72 -6.41 -7.83 2.59
CA THR A 72 -5.77 -9.07 2.99
C THR A 72 -4.25 -8.98 2.87
N LYS A 73 -3.53 -9.90 3.52
CA LYS A 73 -2.09 -10.08 3.32
C LYS A 73 -1.72 -10.40 1.87
N GLU A 74 -2.63 -11.00 1.10
CA GLU A 74 -2.40 -11.29 -0.32
C GLU A 74 -2.44 -10.01 -1.16
N ASP A 75 -3.16 -8.97 -0.71
CA ASP A 75 -3.20 -7.65 -1.36
C ASP A 75 -1.82 -6.99 -1.25
N LEU A 76 -1.14 -7.18 -0.11
CA LEU A 76 0.23 -6.70 0.06
C LEU A 76 1.21 -7.40 -0.91
N LYS A 77 1.06 -8.71 -1.09
CA LYS A 77 1.90 -9.48 -2.03
C LYS A 77 1.64 -9.12 -3.49
N SER A 78 0.39 -8.78 -3.81
CA SER A 78 -0.05 -8.37 -5.15
C SER A 78 -0.06 -6.84 -5.33
N ALA A 79 0.52 -6.08 -4.39
CA ALA A 79 0.50 -4.62 -4.42
C ALA A 79 1.09 -4.06 -5.72
N GLN A 80 2.11 -4.71 -6.28
CA GLN A 80 2.66 -4.32 -7.58
C GLN A 80 1.62 -4.45 -8.70
N VAL A 81 0.90 -5.57 -8.78
CA VAL A 81 -0.15 -5.78 -9.79
C VAL A 81 -1.29 -4.77 -9.59
N ALA A 82 -1.75 -4.60 -8.35
CA ALA A 82 -2.76 -3.62 -7.99
C ALA A 82 -2.36 -2.19 -8.43
N SER A 83 -1.09 -1.83 -8.23
CA SER A 83 -0.55 -0.53 -8.62
C SER A 83 -0.51 -0.30 -10.13
N VAL A 84 -0.24 -1.36 -10.90
CA VAL A 84 -0.28 -1.31 -12.35
C VAL A 84 -1.73 -1.20 -12.84
N LEU A 85 -2.65 -1.98 -12.28
CA LEU A 85 -4.07 -1.93 -12.62
C LEU A 85 -4.73 -0.59 -12.26
N GLY A 86 -4.23 0.13 -11.24
CA GLY A 86 -4.71 1.46 -10.88
C GLY A 86 -4.02 2.63 -11.60
N SER A 87 -3.05 2.33 -12.47
CA SER A 87 -2.28 3.36 -13.18
C SER A 87 -2.89 3.76 -14.51
N ASN A 88 -2.61 5.00 -14.92
CA ASN A 88 -2.85 5.45 -16.29
C ASN A 88 -1.77 4.91 -17.27
N GLU A 89 -1.79 5.39 -18.51
CA GLU A 89 -0.83 5.02 -19.57
C GLU A 89 0.64 5.34 -19.24
N ASN A 90 0.88 6.23 -18.27
CA ASN A 90 2.21 6.62 -17.82
C ASN A 90 2.66 5.86 -16.55
N PHE A 91 1.89 4.85 -16.11
CA PHE A 91 2.18 4.10 -14.89
C PHE A 91 2.24 4.97 -13.62
N ASP A 92 1.42 6.02 -13.54
CA ASP A 92 1.47 7.05 -12.49
C ASP A 92 1.21 6.55 -11.06
N ARG A 93 0.62 5.37 -10.90
CA ARG A 93 0.42 4.72 -9.60
C ARG A 93 1.37 3.56 -9.36
N ALA A 94 2.15 3.14 -10.35
CA ALA A 94 2.92 1.91 -10.27
C ALA A 94 4.01 1.98 -9.19
N PHE A 95 4.07 0.96 -8.34
CA PHE A 95 5.11 0.81 -7.35
C PHE A 95 5.46 -0.66 -7.11
N ARG A 96 6.54 -0.89 -6.38
CA ARG A 96 6.95 -2.22 -5.92
C ARG A 96 7.22 -2.18 -4.44
N LEU A 97 6.80 -3.24 -3.76
CA LEU A 97 7.15 -3.47 -2.37
C LEU A 97 8.27 -4.49 -2.34
N ILE A 98 9.49 -4.04 -2.08
CA ILE A 98 10.71 -4.85 -2.12
C ILE A 98 11.01 -5.32 -0.69
N PRO A 99 10.89 -6.62 -0.38
CA PRO A 99 11.23 -7.14 0.94
C PRO A 99 12.70 -6.91 1.26
N LEU A 100 12.97 -6.46 2.48
CA LEU A 100 14.30 -6.21 3.00
C LEU A 100 14.62 -7.20 4.14
N GLU A 101 15.86 -7.67 4.17
CA GLU A 101 16.44 -8.45 5.26
C GLU A 101 17.69 -7.79 5.83
N LEU A 102 18.02 -8.11 7.07
CA LEU A 102 19.22 -7.62 7.74
C LEU A 102 20.46 -8.25 7.13
N LYS A 103 21.40 -7.39 6.72
CA LYS A 103 22.74 -7.83 6.31
C LYS A 103 23.66 -7.82 7.53
N GLY A 104 23.65 -8.93 8.26
CA GLY A 104 24.48 -9.12 9.44
C GLY A 104 24.06 -8.24 10.63
N ASN A 105 25.01 -7.98 11.53
CA ASN A 105 24.79 -7.20 12.75
C ASN A 105 25.17 -5.73 12.56
N MET A 106 24.64 -4.87 13.44
CA MET A 106 25.06 -3.48 13.52
C MET A 106 26.54 -3.38 13.87
N ASP A 107 27.28 -2.53 13.15
CA ASP A 107 28.71 -2.34 13.40
C ASP A 107 28.98 -1.45 14.63
N LYS A 108 30.27 -1.33 15.02
CA LYS A 108 30.67 -0.51 16.18
C LYS A 108 30.40 0.99 16.00
N LYS A 109 30.15 1.45 14.77
CA LYS A 109 29.85 2.84 14.41
C LYS A 109 28.34 3.09 14.34
N GLY A 110 27.51 2.09 14.66
CA GLY A 110 26.05 2.20 14.61
C GLY A 110 25.48 2.09 13.19
N LEU A 111 26.22 1.53 12.23
CA LEU A 111 25.71 1.26 10.90
C LEU A 111 24.99 -0.10 10.88
N LEU A 112 23.75 -0.10 10.41
CA LEU A 112 22.99 -1.30 10.11
C LEU A 112 22.59 -1.28 8.63
N SER A 113 22.89 -2.36 7.92
CA SER A 113 22.52 -2.50 6.51
C SER A 113 21.37 -3.50 6.33
N LEU A 114 20.45 -3.16 5.44
CA LEU A 114 19.40 -4.05 4.96
C LEU A 114 19.61 -4.31 3.47
N ILE A 115 19.40 -5.53 3.00
CA ILE A 115 19.49 -5.90 1.58
C ILE A 115 18.13 -6.38 1.06
N PRO A 116 17.82 -6.14 -0.23
CA PRO A 116 16.66 -6.76 -0.88
C PRO A 116 16.77 -8.29 -0.87
N ILE A 117 15.71 -9.00 -0.45
CA ILE A 117 15.68 -10.47 -0.36
C ILE A 117 15.68 -11.13 -1.76
N PHE A 118 15.27 -10.39 -2.79
CA PHE A 118 15.30 -10.87 -4.17
C PHE A 118 16.24 -9.99 -5.01
N PRO A 119 17.51 -10.40 -5.21
CA PRO A 119 18.31 -9.86 -6.30
C PRO A 119 17.72 -10.44 -7.59
N THR A 120 16.67 -9.83 -8.11
CA THR A 120 16.09 -10.32 -9.36
C THR A 120 17.12 -10.06 -10.45
N VAL A 121 17.63 -11.14 -11.03
CA VAL A 121 18.54 -11.21 -12.20
C VAL A 121 17.99 -10.41 -13.40
N GLN A 122 16.75 -9.95 -13.34
CA GLN A 122 16.09 -9.09 -14.34
C GLN A 122 15.59 -7.73 -13.80
N SER A 123 15.87 -7.37 -12.55
CA SER A 123 15.39 -6.09 -12.01
C SER A 123 16.33 -4.96 -12.37
N LYS A 124 15.80 -3.94 -13.05
CA LYS A 124 16.39 -2.59 -13.14
C LYS A 124 16.49 -1.89 -11.76
N VAL A 125 16.26 -2.60 -10.64
CA VAL A 125 16.36 -2.03 -9.30
C VAL A 125 17.85 -1.89 -8.99
N LYS A 126 18.34 -0.66 -9.15
CA LYS A 126 19.76 -0.32 -8.92
C LYS A 126 20.14 -0.27 -7.44
N ILE A 127 19.16 -0.39 -6.53
CA ILE A 127 19.37 -0.27 -5.09
C ILE A 127 19.97 -1.57 -4.55
N ARG A 128 21.22 -1.51 -4.08
CA ARG A 128 21.98 -2.65 -3.57
C ARG A 128 21.70 -2.95 -2.11
N ARG A 129 21.49 -1.90 -1.31
CA ARG A 129 21.18 -1.99 0.12
C ARG A 129 20.60 -0.68 0.64
N VAL A 130 20.06 -0.73 1.85
CA VAL A 130 19.64 0.41 2.65
C VAL A 130 20.55 0.49 3.88
N ASP A 131 21.20 1.62 4.07
CA ASP A 131 22.09 1.88 5.20
C ASP A 131 21.40 2.78 6.23
N MET A 132 21.30 2.30 7.47
CA MET A 132 20.71 3.01 8.60
C MET A 132 21.82 3.37 9.60
N ILE A 133 21.93 4.65 9.95
CA ILE A 133 22.94 5.17 10.90
C ILE A 133 22.27 5.49 12.23
N PHE A 134 22.84 4.97 13.33
CA PHE A 134 22.39 5.21 14.69
C PHE A 134 23.45 5.97 15.51
N ARG A 135 23.00 6.92 16.34
CA ARG A 135 23.87 7.84 17.10
C ARG A 135 24.82 7.12 18.06
N LYS A 136 24.34 6.08 18.75
CA LYS A 136 25.08 5.29 19.74
C LYS A 136 24.46 3.91 19.90
N GLY A 137 25.27 2.86 19.89
CA GLY A 137 24.88 1.56 20.44
C GLY A 137 25.19 0.35 19.57
N ARG A 138 25.24 -0.82 20.20
CA ARG A 138 25.25 -2.14 19.55
C ARG A 138 23.83 -2.67 19.29
N PHE A 139 22.80 -1.90 19.66
CA PHE A 139 21.41 -2.33 19.67
C PHE A 139 20.54 -1.33 18.93
N PHE A 140 19.56 -1.86 18.20
CA PHE A 140 18.59 -1.05 17.48
C PHE A 140 17.60 -0.41 18.46
N LYS A 141 17.59 0.94 18.49
CA LYS A 141 16.51 1.72 19.11
C LYS A 141 16.00 2.75 18.10
N PRO A 142 14.70 2.75 17.75
CA PRO A 142 14.14 3.70 16.77
C PRO A 142 14.43 5.18 17.08
N LYS A 143 14.53 5.54 18.36
CA LYS A 143 14.85 6.91 18.82
C LYS A 143 16.29 7.33 18.54
N GLU A 144 17.21 6.37 18.41
CA GLU A 144 18.64 6.61 18.17
C GLU A 144 18.98 6.61 16.67
N LEU A 145 18.01 6.31 15.79
CA LEU A 145 18.20 6.45 14.36
C LEU A 145 18.51 7.92 14.05
N GLU A 146 19.51 8.17 13.23
CA GLU A 146 19.86 9.51 12.73
C GLU A 146 19.44 9.66 11.29
N ASN A 147 19.91 8.74 10.44
CA ASN A 147 19.71 8.83 8.99
C ASN A 147 19.49 7.45 8.37
N VAL A 148 18.79 7.44 7.24
CA VAL A 148 18.58 6.26 6.40
C VAL A 148 18.93 6.64 4.97
N TYR A 149 19.65 5.77 4.28
CA TYR A 149 20.10 6.01 2.92
C TYR A 149 19.91 4.80 2.02
N LEU A 150 19.52 5.04 0.78
CA LEU A 150 19.55 4.08 -0.31
C LEU A 150 20.93 4.09 -0.95
N ILE A 151 21.51 2.90 -1.13
CA ILE A 151 22.79 2.72 -1.81
C ILE A 151 22.53 2.21 -3.21
N GLU A 152 22.87 3.02 -4.22
CA GLU A 152 22.63 2.76 -5.63
C GLU A 152 23.95 2.86 -6.40
N GLY A 153 24.56 1.72 -6.74
CA GLY A 153 25.94 1.70 -7.25
C GLY A 153 26.91 2.28 -6.21
N ASN A 154 27.59 3.37 -6.58
CA ASN A 154 28.50 4.13 -5.70
C ASN A 154 27.84 5.38 -5.09
N ARG A 155 26.56 5.63 -5.37
CA ARG A 155 25.83 6.79 -4.89
C ARG A 155 25.01 6.46 -3.66
N ARG A 156 24.85 7.47 -2.81
CA ARG A 156 24.08 7.41 -1.58
C ARG A 156 22.98 8.46 -1.65
N TYR A 157 21.73 8.05 -1.46
CA TYR A 157 20.58 8.95 -1.49
C TYR A 157 19.88 8.90 -0.13
N PRO A 158 19.54 10.05 0.49
CA PRO A 158 18.72 10.02 1.69
C PRO A 158 17.36 9.38 1.38
N VAL A 159 16.83 8.61 2.33
CA VAL A 159 15.46 8.08 2.22
C VAL A 159 14.48 9.17 2.62
N LYS A 160 13.46 9.40 1.78
CA LYS A 160 12.45 10.43 2.02
C LYS A 160 11.51 10.06 3.16
N TYR A 161 10.98 8.84 3.16
CA TYR A 161 10.08 8.38 4.23
C TYR A 161 10.66 7.19 4.97
N THR A 162 10.77 7.30 6.29
CA THR A 162 11.17 6.20 7.15
C THR A 162 10.06 5.96 8.17
N TRP A 163 9.46 4.78 8.14
CA TRP A 163 8.50 4.35 9.15
C TRP A 163 9.06 3.17 9.93
N ILE A 164 9.17 3.31 11.25
CA ILE A 164 9.73 2.28 12.12
C ILE A 164 8.86 2.15 13.36
N ASP A 165 8.15 1.02 13.47
CA ASP A 165 7.42 0.64 14.68
C ASP A 165 6.48 1.76 15.19
N GLY A 166 5.66 2.29 14.28
CA GLY A 166 4.70 3.37 14.58
C GLY A 166 5.31 4.78 14.60
N LYS A 167 6.57 4.95 14.20
CA LYS A 167 7.22 6.26 14.13
C LYS A 167 7.62 6.60 12.70
N GLU A 168 6.96 7.62 12.16
CA GLU A 168 7.30 8.20 10.87
C GLU A 168 8.38 9.28 11.02
N ARG A 169 9.27 9.33 10.02
CA ARG A 169 10.23 10.40 9.81
C ARG A 169 10.24 10.76 8.34
N VAL A 170 10.24 12.06 8.06
CA VAL A 170 10.30 12.60 6.71
C VAL A 170 11.60 13.37 6.54
N ASN A 171 12.38 13.02 5.52
CA ASN A 171 13.55 13.77 5.10
C ASN A 171 13.15 14.74 3.99
N LEU A 172 13.34 16.04 4.24
CA LEU A 172 12.96 17.12 3.32
C LEU A 172 14.05 17.50 2.32
N SER A 173 15.19 16.79 2.32
CA SER A 173 16.24 17.02 1.32
C SER A 173 15.69 16.85 -0.10
N PRO A 174 16.02 17.75 -1.05
CA PRO A 174 15.60 17.62 -2.46
C PRO A 174 16.09 16.32 -3.13
N GLU A 175 17.17 15.73 -2.62
CA GLU A 175 17.72 14.47 -3.12
C GLU A 175 17.07 13.23 -2.50
N ALA A 176 16.22 13.43 -1.49
CA ALA A 176 15.60 12.33 -0.77
C ALA A 176 14.57 11.63 -1.63
N LYS A 177 14.62 10.30 -1.67
CA LYS A 177 13.70 9.49 -2.47
C LYS A 177 13.33 8.18 -1.80
N GLY A 178 12.14 7.68 -2.15
CA GLY A 178 11.66 6.37 -1.73
C GLY A 178 11.34 6.32 -0.24
N ALA A 179 10.95 5.13 0.19
CA ALA A 179 10.51 4.87 1.54
C ALA A 179 10.99 3.54 2.08
N VAL A 180 11.29 3.52 3.37
CA VAL A 180 11.67 2.32 4.12
C VAL A 180 10.69 2.14 5.27
N ILE A 181 10.03 0.99 5.29
CA ILE A 181 9.06 0.60 6.30
C ILE A 181 9.64 -0.57 7.07
N LEU A 182 9.79 -0.46 8.38
CA LEU A 182 10.36 -1.49 9.24
C LEU A 182 9.44 -1.78 10.41
N PHE A 183 9.26 -3.07 10.68
CA PHE A 183 8.47 -3.56 11.79
C PHE A 183 9.18 -4.71 12.49
N ARG A 184 8.94 -4.80 13.79
CA ARG A 184 9.48 -5.88 14.61
C ARG A 184 8.66 -7.13 14.38
N SER A 185 9.28 -8.21 13.92
CA SER A 185 8.62 -9.50 13.83
C SER A 185 8.55 -10.19 15.21
N ARG A 186 7.66 -11.18 15.36
CA ARG A 186 7.54 -12.02 16.57
C ARG A 186 8.87 -12.73 16.91
N THR A 187 9.70 -13.03 15.92
CA THR A 187 11.01 -13.70 16.10
C THR A 187 12.14 -12.72 16.46
N ARG A 188 11.81 -11.47 16.84
CA ARG A 188 12.76 -10.38 17.17
C ARG A 188 13.61 -9.87 16.00
N PHE A 189 13.52 -10.46 14.82
CA PHE A 189 14.15 -9.93 13.61
C PHE A 189 13.32 -8.79 13.02
N TRP A 190 13.99 -7.76 12.53
CA TRP A 190 13.34 -6.70 11.76
C TRP A 190 13.03 -7.25 10.37
N ARG A 191 11.78 -7.05 9.94
CA ARG A 191 11.38 -7.20 8.55
C ARG A 191 11.08 -5.81 8.02
N GLY A 192 11.37 -5.60 6.75
CA GLY A 192 11.09 -4.33 6.14
C GLY A 192 10.70 -4.44 4.70
N PHE A 193 10.24 -3.31 4.19
CA PHE A 193 10.01 -3.11 2.79
C PHE A 193 10.63 -1.80 2.35
N LEU A 194 11.18 -1.82 1.14
CA LEU A 194 11.54 -0.66 0.36
C LEU A 194 10.48 -0.41 -0.71
N THR A 195 10.04 0.83 -0.86
CA THR A 195 9.07 1.22 -1.89
C THR A 195 9.32 2.65 -2.39
N SER A 196 8.61 3.06 -3.44
CA SER A 196 8.60 4.45 -3.90
C SER A 196 7.71 5.34 -3.04
N ASP A 197 7.78 6.65 -3.22
CA ASP A 197 6.87 7.62 -2.60
C ASP A 197 5.39 7.26 -2.86
N HIS A 198 5.07 6.86 -4.09
CA HIS A 198 3.71 6.47 -4.46
C HIS A 198 3.21 5.24 -3.70
N GLY A 199 4.08 4.24 -3.55
CA GLY A 199 3.77 3.05 -2.77
C GLY A 199 3.63 3.37 -1.29
N TYR A 200 4.51 4.20 -0.74
CA TYR A 200 4.41 4.65 0.64
C TYR A 200 3.07 5.33 0.94
N ASN A 201 2.66 6.26 0.08
CA ASN A 201 1.43 7.04 0.26
C ASN A 201 0.16 6.26 -0.13
N SER A 202 0.28 5.09 -0.76
CA SER A 202 -0.87 4.29 -1.14
C SER A 202 -1.68 3.87 0.10
N LEU A 203 -3.01 4.00 0.03
CA LEU A 203 -3.89 3.62 1.15
C LEU A 203 -3.69 2.15 1.56
N LEU A 204 -3.42 1.25 0.60
CA LEU A 204 -3.10 -0.15 0.86
C LEU A 204 -1.96 -0.30 1.88
N ILE A 205 -0.86 0.45 1.69
CA ILE A 205 0.31 0.42 2.58
C ILE A 205 0.01 1.12 3.91
N GLN A 206 -0.71 2.25 3.89
CA GLN A 206 -1.12 2.95 5.11
C GLN A 206 -1.97 2.03 6.01
N LEU A 207 -2.93 1.30 5.44
CA LEU A 207 -3.81 0.42 6.21
C LEU A 207 -3.14 -0.89 6.63
N LEU A 208 -2.44 -1.59 5.72
CA LEU A 208 -1.90 -2.92 6.04
C LEU A 208 -0.61 -2.89 6.85
N LEU A 209 0.26 -1.91 6.63
CA LEU A 209 1.57 -1.86 7.29
C LEU A 209 1.59 -0.87 8.45
N LYS A 210 1.08 0.35 8.25
CA LYS A 210 1.11 1.37 9.30
C LYS A 210 -0.05 1.23 10.27
N LYS A 211 -1.21 0.77 9.79
CA LYS A 211 -2.48 0.71 10.54
C LYS A 211 -2.86 2.07 11.14
N GLU A 212 -2.44 3.16 10.50
CA GLU A 212 -2.63 4.54 10.94
C GLU A 212 -3.52 5.23 9.91
N THR A 213 -4.77 5.53 10.27
CA THR A 213 -5.65 6.40 9.46
C THR A 213 -6.64 7.15 10.34
N ALA A 214 -7.10 8.29 9.85
CA ALA A 214 -8.13 9.07 10.55
C ALA A 214 -9.54 8.52 10.30
N HIS A 215 -9.78 7.95 9.11
CA HIS A 215 -11.13 7.66 8.63
C HIS A 215 -11.40 6.18 8.32
N PHE A 216 -10.47 5.30 8.65
CA PHE A 216 -10.67 3.85 8.54
C PHE A 216 -10.44 3.20 9.90
N LYS A 217 -11.54 2.75 10.52
CA LYS A 217 -11.47 2.08 11.82
C LYS A 217 -11.34 0.58 11.63
N LEU A 218 -10.24 -0.02 12.07
CA LEU A 218 -10.06 -1.47 12.07
C LEU A 218 -11.08 -2.11 13.03
N ILE A 219 -11.97 -2.96 12.50
CA ILE A 219 -13.00 -3.66 13.28
C ILE A 219 -12.80 -5.18 13.31
N TYR A 220 -11.89 -5.69 12.48
CA TYR A 220 -11.53 -7.11 12.47
C TYR A 220 -10.09 -7.27 11.97
N ASP A 221 -9.28 -8.04 12.69
CA ASP A 221 -7.92 -8.44 12.33
C ASP A 221 -7.73 -9.89 12.73
N ASN A 222 -7.74 -10.80 11.75
CA ASN A 222 -7.48 -12.21 12.00
C ASN A 222 -6.83 -12.86 10.78
N ASN A 223 -5.77 -13.64 11.01
CA ASN A 223 -5.10 -14.45 9.99
C ASN A 223 -4.70 -13.68 8.70
N GLY A 224 -4.44 -12.38 8.82
CA GLY A 224 -4.08 -11.52 7.68
C GLY A 224 -5.28 -11.06 6.85
N ILE A 225 -6.49 -11.11 7.41
CA ILE A 225 -7.69 -10.46 6.87
C ILE A 225 -8.02 -9.28 7.78
N TYR A 226 -8.18 -8.12 7.17
CA TYR A 226 -8.44 -6.85 7.84
C TYR A 226 -9.76 -6.27 7.32
N ILE A 227 -10.70 -6.01 8.22
CA ILE A 227 -11.95 -5.31 7.88
C ILE A 227 -11.94 -3.95 8.53
N TRP A 228 -12.07 -2.93 7.70
CA TRP A 228 -12.09 -1.53 8.09
C TRP A 228 -13.49 -0.98 7.90
N ARG A 229 -14.02 -0.30 8.93
CA ARG A 229 -15.20 0.55 8.80
C ARG A 229 -14.77 1.92 8.27
N VAL A 230 -15.45 2.39 7.24
CA VAL A 230 -15.19 3.70 6.64
C VAL A 230 -15.98 4.76 7.41
N GLU A 231 -15.30 5.81 7.87
CA GLU A 231 -15.91 6.93 8.58
C GLU A 231 -15.78 8.21 7.73
N TYR A 232 -16.90 8.70 7.21
CA TYR A 232 -16.89 9.87 6.33
C TYR A 232 -16.89 11.17 7.14
N PRO A 233 -15.82 11.98 7.11
CA PRO A 233 -15.85 13.31 7.71
C PRO A 233 -16.81 14.23 6.96
N LYS A 234 -17.21 15.33 7.61
CA LYS A 234 -17.97 16.41 6.96
C LYS A 234 -17.16 16.95 5.76
N GLY A 235 -17.83 17.22 4.64
CA GLY A 235 -17.18 17.81 3.45
C GLY A 235 -16.55 16.84 2.45
N ILE A 236 -16.63 15.52 2.65
CA ILE A 236 -16.37 14.56 1.56
C ILE A 236 -17.52 14.64 0.55
N ALA A 237 -17.19 15.01 -0.69
CA ALA A 237 -18.15 15.10 -1.78
C ALA A 237 -18.24 13.77 -2.54
N GLN A 238 -19.42 13.49 -3.09
CA GLN A 238 -19.57 12.47 -4.13
C GLN A 238 -19.12 13.07 -5.48
N LYS A 239 -18.49 12.25 -6.31
CA LYS A 239 -17.89 12.65 -7.58
C LYS A 239 -18.57 11.88 -8.72
N LYS A 240 -19.34 12.59 -9.54
CA LYS A 240 -20.16 11.97 -10.61
C LYS A 240 -19.32 11.16 -11.59
N GLU A 241 -18.07 11.57 -11.82
CA GLU A 241 -17.10 10.86 -12.67
C GLU A 241 -16.82 9.43 -12.19
N TYR A 242 -16.97 9.13 -10.90
CA TYR A 242 -16.79 7.79 -10.36
C TYR A 242 -18.01 6.87 -10.53
N MET A 243 -19.12 7.39 -11.07
CA MET A 243 -20.31 6.59 -11.41
C MET A 243 -20.26 6.03 -12.84
N VAL A 244 -19.33 6.51 -13.67
CA VAL A 244 -19.17 6.07 -15.06
C VAL A 244 -18.82 4.58 -15.10
N ARG A 245 -19.45 3.83 -16.01
CA ARG A 245 -19.29 2.35 -16.13
C ARG A 245 -18.29 1.91 -17.19
N HIS A 246 -18.07 2.75 -18.19
CA HIS A 246 -17.19 2.43 -19.32
C HIS A 246 -15.89 3.20 -19.18
N PHE A 247 -14.80 2.58 -19.66
CA PHE A 247 -13.57 3.33 -19.83
C PHE A 247 -13.83 4.52 -20.77
N PRO A 248 -13.26 5.70 -20.49
CA PRO A 248 -13.13 6.70 -21.54
C PRO A 248 -12.36 6.08 -22.71
N GLU A 249 -12.74 6.41 -23.94
CA GLU A 249 -12.07 5.88 -25.13
C GLU A 249 -10.56 6.18 -25.12
N GLY A 250 -9.75 5.31 -25.74
CA GLY A 250 -8.32 5.54 -25.96
C GLY A 250 -7.37 4.81 -25.00
N LYS A 251 -6.18 5.41 -24.80
CA LYS A 251 -4.96 4.79 -24.24
C LYS A 251 -5.13 4.21 -22.83
N LEU A 252 -6.07 4.73 -22.04
CA LEU A 252 -6.30 4.25 -20.69
C LEU A 252 -6.79 2.79 -20.67
N LYS A 253 -7.71 2.44 -21.58
CA LYS A 253 -8.23 1.08 -21.70
C LYS A 253 -7.12 0.12 -22.13
N GLU A 254 -6.30 0.52 -23.08
CA GLU A 254 -5.14 -0.26 -23.56
C GLU A 254 -4.12 -0.51 -22.44
N SER A 255 -3.76 0.53 -21.70
CA SER A 255 -2.85 0.43 -20.54
C SER A 255 -3.37 -0.55 -19.48
N TRP A 256 -4.66 -0.45 -19.16
CA TRP A 256 -5.30 -1.35 -18.19
C TRP A 256 -5.28 -2.82 -18.66
N MET A 257 -5.55 -3.05 -19.95
CA MET A 257 -5.48 -4.39 -20.55
C MET A 257 -4.06 -4.97 -20.49
N LEU A 258 -3.03 -4.15 -20.74
CA LEU A 258 -1.62 -4.57 -20.56
C LEU A 258 -1.29 -4.90 -19.11
N GLY A 259 -1.87 -4.16 -18.17
CA GLY A 259 -1.72 -4.39 -16.73
C GLY A 259 -2.29 -5.73 -16.26
N ARG A 260 -3.27 -6.30 -16.97
CA ARG A 260 -3.81 -7.64 -16.67
C ARG A 260 -2.91 -8.79 -17.12
N ILE A 261 -2.05 -8.56 -18.11
CA ILE A 261 -1.20 -9.60 -18.73
C ILE A 261 0.13 -9.78 -17.95
N ARG A 262 0.47 -8.81 -17.08
CA ARG A 262 1.72 -8.78 -16.29
C ARG A 262 1.51 -9.27 -14.86
#